data_AF-A0A178AW78-F1
#
_entry.id   AF-A0A178AW78-F1
#
_cell.length_a   1.000
_cell.length_b   1.000
_cell.length_c   1.000
_cell.angle_alpha   90.00
_cell.angle_beta   90.00
_cell.angle_gamma   90.00
#
_symmetry.space_group_name_H-M   'P 1'
#
loop_
_entity.id
_entity.type
_entity.pdbx_description
1 polymer ?
#
loop_
_entity_poly.entity_id
_entity_poly.type
_entity_poly.pdbx_seq_one_letter_code
_entity_poly.pdbx_strand_id
1 'polypeptide(L)'
;MSAMSVNSTLSFEDPFSDRHVVEEIEIDDYSTPATEVQEQSIAQKTTYTVPILDSLPHHEAWSPSSTFTTPSTSPSPTRDCFATPIRWTDADLMYFLTCLFPTPLLFNQLLFSPPLSSLPSTSLSPIHLHLHQLIPPSPAPRSAYSKHLPIGTGRPTTRIIHLASSSSSSYTAHGARRTLASALLANEEFVTYMFDRYNVLNTLYASSTKTLEALYRGMIEMLGVSEREWRERFEQLCGVVDGECGLEARVEVYLLGVGREDVEEWVGIVEMALGLEGSEERGCWAEVYADAAAFLERAMGDMEDLSGWEWCEEGSGSVYNVVQ
;
A
#
# COMPACT_ATOMS: atom_id res chain seq x y z
N MET A 1 26.41 -59.88 -10.31
CA MET A 1 25.44 -59.45 -11.33
C MET A 1 24.05 -59.88 -10.87
N SER A 2 23.36 -58.99 -10.16
CA SER A 2 21.95 -59.14 -9.78
C SER A 2 21.27 -57.82 -10.06
N ALA A 3 20.24 -57.85 -10.89
CA ALA A 3 19.41 -56.70 -11.21
C ALA A 3 18.41 -56.46 -10.09
N MET A 4 18.36 -55.24 -9.54
CA MET A 4 17.24 -54.79 -8.70
C MET A 4 16.22 -54.10 -9.60
N SER A 5 15.05 -54.72 -9.71
CA SER A 5 13.85 -54.18 -10.32
C SER A 5 13.12 -53.34 -9.28
N VAL A 6 12.90 -52.05 -9.54
CA VAL A 6 12.06 -51.19 -8.72
C VAL A 6 10.75 -50.97 -9.47
N ASN A 7 9.66 -51.57 -8.97
CA ASN A 7 8.31 -51.26 -9.42
C ASN A 7 7.81 -50.06 -8.62
N SER A 8 7.70 -48.90 -9.25
CA SER A 8 6.97 -47.76 -8.70
C SER A 8 5.57 -47.72 -9.29
N THR A 9 4.57 -48.08 -8.49
CA THR A 9 3.15 -47.93 -8.79
C THR A 9 2.77 -46.49 -8.47
N LEU A 10 2.61 -45.65 -9.50
CA LEU A 10 2.03 -44.30 -9.37
C LEU A 10 0.51 -44.43 -9.20
N SER A 11 -0.02 -44.16 -8.00
CA SER A 11 -1.45 -43.92 -7.80
C SER A 11 -1.77 -42.47 -8.13
N PHE A 12 -2.65 -42.26 -9.11
CA PHE A 12 -3.22 -40.95 -9.42
C PHE A 12 -4.31 -40.65 -8.40
N GLU A 13 -4.11 -39.67 -7.53
CA GLU A 13 -5.17 -39.13 -6.66
C GLU A 13 -5.99 -38.07 -7.40
N ASP A 14 -7.30 -38.11 -7.19
CA ASP A 14 -8.28 -37.20 -7.79
C ASP A 14 -8.21 -35.83 -7.10
N PRO A 15 -7.85 -34.75 -7.83
CA PRO A 15 -7.65 -33.42 -7.24
C PRO A 15 -8.97 -32.73 -6.81
N PHE A 16 -10.13 -33.34 -7.03
CA PHE A 16 -11.44 -32.78 -6.64
C PHE A 16 -12.16 -33.56 -5.53
N SER A 17 -11.46 -34.46 -4.83
CA SER A 17 -12.03 -35.16 -3.68
C SER A 17 -12.01 -34.26 -2.43
N ASP A 18 -13.19 -33.87 -1.94
CA ASP A 18 -13.41 -33.12 -0.67
C ASP A 18 -13.02 -33.91 0.61
N ARG A 19 -12.34 -35.05 0.46
CA ARG A 19 -11.77 -35.82 1.57
C ARG A 19 -10.33 -35.42 1.79
N HIS A 20 -10.09 -34.44 2.66
CA HIS A 20 -8.77 -34.24 3.23
C HIS A 20 -8.44 -35.38 4.21
N VAL A 21 -7.55 -36.28 3.80
CA VAL A 21 -6.85 -37.19 4.71
C VAL A 21 -5.55 -36.50 5.08
N VAL A 22 -5.47 -35.99 6.31
CA VAL A 22 -4.22 -35.48 6.86
C VAL A 22 -3.54 -36.66 7.56
N GLU A 23 -2.49 -37.20 6.96
CA GLU A 23 -1.60 -38.12 7.65
C GLU A 23 -0.55 -37.29 8.40
N GLU A 24 -0.67 -37.23 9.73
CA GLU A 24 0.38 -36.71 10.60
C GLU A 24 1.49 -37.76 10.69
N ILE A 25 2.64 -37.45 10.09
CA ILE A 25 3.87 -38.22 10.29
C ILE A 25 4.59 -37.57 11.48
N GLU A 26 4.43 -38.14 12.68
CA GLU A 26 5.30 -37.84 13.81
C GLU A 26 6.70 -38.38 13.52
N ILE A 27 7.66 -37.47 13.34
CA ILE A 27 9.08 -37.79 13.24
C ILE A 27 9.64 -37.71 14.66
N ASP A 28 9.71 -38.87 15.33
CA ASP A 28 10.44 -39.05 16.58
C ASP A 28 11.94 -39.19 16.28
N ASP A 29 12.74 -38.20 16.69
CA ASP A 29 14.21 -38.23 16.61
C ASP A 29 14.81 -38.32 18.02
N TYR A 30 15.27 -39.54 18.38
CA TYR A 30 16.33 -39.98 19.34
C TYR A 30 16.48 -39.26 20.71
N SER A 31 16.80 -39.88 21.86
CA SER A 31 17.09 -41.25 22.30
C SER A 31 17.31 -41.22 23.82
N THR A 32 16.67 -42.11 24.58
CA THR A 32 17.09 -42.48 25.94
C THR A 32 16.71 -43.93 26.21
N PRO A 33 17.61 -44.79 26.70
CA PRO A 33 17.27 -46.19 26.94
C PRO A 33 16.82 -46.38 28.38
N ALA A 34 15.56 -46.77 28.59
CA ALA A 34 15.15 -47.66 29.67
C ALA A 34 13.70 -48.11 29.47
N THR A 35 13.55 -49.43 29.30
CA THR A 35 12.46 -50.32 29.73
C THR A 35 11.16 -49.66 30.19
N GLU A 36 10.04 -49.89 29.49
CA GLU A 36 8.85 -50.59 30.01
C GLU A 36 7.64 -50.55 29.05
N VAL A 37 6.96 -51.71 29.00
CA VAL A 37 5.54 -51.98 28.72
C VAL A 37 4.90 -51.38 27.45
N GLN A 38 4.67 -52.26 26.49
CA GLN A 38 3.92 -52.04 25.26
C GLN A 38 2.40 -52.10 25.55
N GLU A 39 1.75 -50.95 25.65
CA GLU A 39 0.28 -50.83 25.64
C GLU A 39 -0.18 -50.48 24.22
N GLN A 40 -0.83 -51.43 23.54
CA GLN A 40 -1.48 -51.19 22.25
C GLN A 40 -2.76 -50.37 22.46
N SER A 41 -2.68 -49.05 22.24
CA SER A 41 -3.86 -48.19 22.17
C SER A 41 -4.49 -48.30 20.78
N ILE A 42 -5.73 -48.79 20.73
CA ILE A 42 -6.55 -48.82 19.51
C ILE A 42 -7.05 -47.39 19.28
N ALA A 43 -6.58 -46.74 18.22
CA ALA A 43 -7.03 -45.40 17.83
C ALA A 43 -8.53 -45.42 17.48
N GLN A 44 -9.36 -44.83 18.35
CA GLN A 44 -10.79 -44.64 18.09
C GLN A 44 -11.00 -43.48 17.11
N LYS A 45 -11.39 -43.83 15.89
CA LYS A 45 -11.82 -42.89 14.85
C LYS A 45 -13.14 -42.23 15.26
N THR A 46 -13.07 -41.02 15.81
CA THR A 46 -14.26 -40.24 16.14
C THR A 46 -14.63 -39.36 14.95
N THR A 47 -15.77 -39.63 14.32
CA THR A 47 -16.26 -38.87 13.17
C THR A 47 -17.21 -37.79 13.68
N TYR A 48 -16.89 -36.51 13.44
CA TYR A 48 -17.77 -35.40 13.78
C TYR A 48 -18.48 -34.90 12.53
N THR A 49 -19.81 -34.91 12.55
CA THR A 49 -20.64 -34.26 11.53
C THR A 49 -20.77 -32.78 11.88
N VAL A 50 -20.24 -31.92 11.02
CA VAL A 50 -20.42 -30.47 11.11
C VAL A 50 -21.85 -30.14 10.69
N PRO A 51 -22.64 -29.40 11.50
CA PRO A 51 -23.96 -28.96 11.07
C PRO A 51 -23.82 -27.99 9.90
N ILE A 52 -24.44 -28.33 8.78
CA ILE A 52 -24.58 -27.45 7.63
C ILE A 52 -25.43 -26.27 8.09
N LEU A 53 -24.84 -25.09 8.16
CA LEU A 53 -25.58 -23.86 8.39
C LEU A 53 -26.45 -23.61 7.16
N ASP A 54 -27.75 -23.47 7.38
CA ASP A 54 -28.69 -23.04 6.34
C ASP A 54 -28.17 -21.77 5.67
N SER A 55 -28.23 -21.76 4.34
CA SER A 55 -27.82 -20.63 3.52
C SER A 55 -28.54 -19.37 4.02
N LEU A 56 -27.75 -18.37 4.43
CA LEU A 56 -28.24 -17.03 4.74
C LEU A 56 -29.10 -16.55 3.57
N PRO A 57 -30.23 -15.87 3.83
CA PRO A 57 -31.08 -15.34 2.78
C PRO A 57 -30.24 -14.46 1.85
N HIS A 58 -30.28 -14.75 0.55
CA HIS A 58 -29.61 -13.97 -0.46
C HIS A 58 -30.06 -12.51 -0.34
N HIS A 59 -29.19 -11.66 0.17
CA HIS A 59 -29.32 -10.23 -0.06
C HIS A 59 -29.07 -10.00 -1.54
N GLU A 60 -30.10 -9.49 -2.24
CA GLU A 60 -29.98 -9.06 -3.62
C GLU A 60 -28.75 -8.15 -3.74
N ALA A 61 -27.84 -8.52 -4.63
CA ALA A 61 -26.70 -7.69 -4.98
C ALA A 61 -27.23 -6.32 -5.37
N TRP A 62 -26.83 -5.29 -4.63
CA TRP A 62 -27.18 -3.91 -4.92
C TRP A 62 -26.52 -3.52 -6.24
N SER A 63 -27.20 -3.81 -7.35
CA SER A 63 -26.84 -3.35 -8.67
C SER A 63 -27.63 -2.08 -8.95
N PRO A 64 -27.02 -0.89 -8.95
CA PRO A 64 -27.59 0.19 -9.74
C PRO A 64 -27.36 -0.21 -11.20
N SER A 65 -28.45 -0.57 -11.88
CA SER A 65 -28.51 -0.57 -13.34
C SER A 65 -28.39 0.89 -13.80
N SER A 66 -27.16 1.40 -13.80
CA SER A 66 -26.83 2.66 -14.44
C SER A 66 -26.45 2.32 -15.87
N THR A 67 -27.36 2.62 -16.79
CA THR A 67 -27.06 2.74 -18.21
C THR A 67 -25.79 3.58 -18.35
N PHE A 68 -24.68 2.96 -18.75
CA PHE A 68 -23.45 3.65 -19.10
C PHE A 68 -23.76 4.57 -20.29
N THR A 69 -24.12 5.81 -19.99
CA THR A 69 -23.85 6.92 -20.88
C THR A 69 -22.36 7.18 -20.72
N THR A 70 -21.61 6.86 -21.76
CA THR A 70 -20.19 7.20 -21.88
C THR A 70 -20.02 8.68 -21.54
N PRO A 71 -19.36 9.05 -20.43
CA PRO A 71 -18.94 10.41 -20.25
C PRO A 71 -17.91 10.69 -21.34
N SER A 72 -18.16 11.76 -22.08
CA SER A 72 -17.19 12.37 -22.99
C SER A 72 -15.80 12.33 -22.38
N THR A 73 -14.86 11.75 -23.10
CA THR A 73 -13.43 11.74 -22.81
C THR A 73 -13.02 13.10 -22.28
N SER A 74 -12.78 13.20 -20.97
CA SER A 74 -12.17 14.40 -20.41
C SER A 74 -10.74 14.40 -20.95
N PRO A 75 -10.28 15.48 -21.61
CA PRO A 75 -8.91 15.53 -22.07
C PRO A 75 -8.00 15.40 -20.87
N SER A 76 -7.03 14.48 -20.95
CA SER A 76 -5.88 14.47 -20.06
C SER A 76 -5.33 15.90 -19.95
N PRO A 77 -4.93 16.36 -18.76
CA PRO A 77 -4.50 17.73 -18.57
C PRO A 77 -3.35 18.04 -19.52
N THR A 78 -3.59 18.89 -20.52
CA THR A 78 -2.53 19.44 -21.38
C THR A 78 -1.53 20.20 -20.51
N ARG A 79 -0.23 20.07 -20.82
CA ARG A 79 0.91 20.70 -20.12
C ARG A 79 0.76 22.21 -19.80
N ASP A 80 -0.10 22.95 -20.48
CA ASP A 80 -0.40 24.35 -20.13
C ASP A 80 -1.25 24.52 -18.86
N CYS A 81 -1.77 23.43 -18.28
CA CYS A 81 -2.59 23.45 -17.05
C CYS A 81 -1.76 23.56 -15.75
N PHE A 82 -0.42 23.49 -15.84
CA PHE A 82 0.45 23.51 -14.67
C PHE A 82 0.70 24.92 -14.12
N ALA A 83 0.38 25.99 -14.87
CA ALA A 83 0.59 27.38 -14.42
C ALA A 83 -0.55 27.94 -13.55
N THR A 84 -1.68 27.25 -13.43
CA THR A 84 -2.83 27.76 -12.65
C THR A 84 -2.82 27.28 -11.20
N PRO A 85 -3.19 28.12 -10.22
CA PRO A 85 -3.36 27.71 -8.83
C PRO A 85 -4.35 26.54 -8.69
N ILE A 86 -4.08 25.65 -7.73
CA ILE A 86 -4.93 24.50 -7.44
C ILE A 86 -6.28 25.00 -6.88
N ARG A 87 -7.38 24.56 -7.48
CA ARG A 87 -8.73 25.02 -7.11
C ARG A 87 -9.33 24.28 -5.92
N TRP A 88 -8.67 23.22 -5.45
CA TRP A 88 -9.11 22.36 -4.36
C TRP A 88 -10.60 21.95 -4.51
N THR A 89 -10.96 21.53 -5.71
CA THR A 89 -12.23 20.85 -5.99
C THR A 89 -12.22 19.42 -5.41
N ASP A 90 -13.35 18.71 -5.45
CA ASP A 90 -13.36 17.29 -5.08
C ASP A 90 -12.39 16.48 -5.95
N ALA A 91 -12.33 16.76 -7.25
CA ALA A 91 -11.41 16.08 -8.16
C ALA A 91 -9.94 16.36 -7.81
N ASP A 92 -9.60 17.61 -7.51
CA ASP A 92 -8.22 17.98 -7.13
C ASP A 92 -7.80 17.29 -5.82
N LEU A 93 -8.68 17.27 -4.82
CA LEU A 93 -8.41 16.59 -3.55
C LEU A 93 -8.29 15.08 -3.73
N MET A 94 -9.16 14.47 -4.54
CA MET A 94 -9.05 13.04 -4.85
C MET A 94 -7.75 12.72 -5.60
N TYR A 95 -7.36 13.54 -6.57
CA TYR A 95 -6.08 13.37 -7.27
C TYR A 95 -4.89 13.56 -6.33
N PHE A 96 -4.94 14.54 -5.44
CA PHE A 96 -3.95 14.70 -4.38
C PHE A 96 -3.83 13.44 -3.50
N LEU A 97 -4.96 12.84 -3.13
CA LEU A 97 -4.96 11.57 -2.40
C LEU A 97 -4.48 10.37 -3.24
N THR A 98 -4.68 10.37 -4.56
CA THR A 98 -4.04 9.36 -5.43
C THR A 98 -2.52 9.48 -5.39
N CYS A 99 -1.99 10.69 -5.22
CA CYS A 99 -0.57 10.95 -5.13
C CYS A 99 0.00 10.58 -3.75
N LEU A 100 -0.73 10.81 -2.66
CA LEU A 100 -0.20 10.49 -1.32
C LEU A 100 -0.52 9.07 -0.86
N PHE A 101 -1.70 8.55 -1.21
CA PHE A 101 -2.21 7.27 -0.70
C PHE A 101 -2.77 6.42 -1.85
N PRO A 102 -1.97 6.07 -2.87
CA PRO A 102 -2.44 5.33 -4.04
C PRO A 102 -3.09 4.00 -3.64
N THR A 103 -2.44 3.25 -2.75
CA THR A 103 -2.92 1.92 -2.34
C THR A 103 -4.20 1.98 -1.49
N PRO A 104 -4.29 2.76 -0.40
CA PRO A 104 -5.55 2.90 0.34
C PRO A 104 -6.70 3.40 -0.53
N LEU A 105 -6.43 4.30 -1.47
CA LEU A 105 -7.46 4.82 -2.36
C LEU A 105 -7.95 3.76 -3.35
N LEU A 106 -7.03 2.99 -3.96
CA LEU A 106 -7.37 1.90 -4.89
C LEU A 106 -8.28 0.85 -4.25
N PHE A 107 -8.06 0.56 -2.97
CA PHE A 107 -8.88 -0.38 -2.19
C PHE A 107 -10.10 0.26 -1.52
N ASN A 108 -10.43 1.51 -1.84
CA ASN A 108 -11.54 2.26 -1.25
C ASN A 108 -11.52 2.26 0.29
N GLN A 109 -10.32 2.41 0.87
CA GLN A 109 -10.08 2.44 2.30
C GLN A 109 -10.13 3.86 2.87
N LEU A 110 -10.20 4.90 2.03
CA LEU A 110 -10.25 6.28 2.48
C LEU A 110 -11.70 6.74 2.67
N LEU A 111 -11.99 7.30 3.85
CA LEU A 111 -13.31 7.80 4.20
C LEU A 111 -13.27 9.26 4.62
N PHE A 112 -14.18 10.05 4.06
CA PHE A 112 -14.40 11.43 4.48
C PHE A 112 -15.57 11.55 5.45
N SER A 113 -15.40 12.36 6.48
CA SER A 113 -16.46 12.73 7.42
C SER A 113 -16.50 14.24 7.61
N PRO A 114 -17.57 14.94 7.17
CA PRO A 114 -18.68 14.44 6.37
C PRO A 114 -18.25 14.06 4.92
N PRO A 115 -19.07 13.29 4.17
CA PRO A 115 -18.75 12.95 2.78
C PRO A 115 -18.56 14.20 1.89
N LEU A 116 -17.59 14.16 0.98
CA LEU A 116 -17.28 15.29 0.08
C LEU A 116 -18.49 15.79 -0.72
N SER A 117 -19.31 14.86 -1.22
CA SER A 117 -20.53 15.16 -1.99
C SER A 117 -21.62 15.85 -1.18
N SER A 118 -21.54 15.79 0.16
CA SER A 118 -22.51 16.41 1.06
C SER A 118 -22.10 17.82 1.50
N LEU A 119 -20.92 18.29 1.11
CA LEU A 119 -20.40 19.58 1.54
C LEU A 119 -21.18 20.74 0.88
N PRO A 120 -21.79 21.64 1.66
CA PRO A 120 -22.42 22.83 1.11
C PRO A 120 -21.36 23.79 0.56
N SER A 121 -21.65 24.47 -0.54
CA SER A 121 -20.73 25.46 -1.11
C SER A 121 -20.40 26.59 -0.12
N THR A 122 -21.38 26.97 0.70
CA THR A 122 -21.24 27.92 1.80
C THR A 122 -22.13 27.49 2.95
N SER A 123 -21.59 27.50 4.16
CA SER A 123 -22.30 27.10 5.37
C SER A 123 -22.34 28.23 6.39
N LEU A 124 -23.42 28.29 7.18
CA LEU A 124 -23.53 29.19 8.33
C LEU A 124 -22.71 28.70 9.53
N SER A 125 -22.45 27.39 9.59
CA SER A 125 -21.56 26.77 10.58
C SER A 125 -20.25 26.35 9.94
N PRO A 126 -19.12 26.36 10.68
CA PRO A 126 -17.86 25.86 10.14
C PRO A 126 -17.97 24.41 9.68
N ILE A 127 -17.32 24.12 8.57
CA ILE A 127 -17.19 22.81 7.94
C ILE A 127 -15.88 22.20 8.45
N HIS A 128 -16.00 21.08 9.16
CA HIS A 128 -14.86 20.32 9.66
C HIS A 128 -14.80 18.98 8.94
N LEU A 129 -13.83 18.83 8.04
CA LEU A 129 -13.65 17.67 7.19
C LEU A 129 -12.53 16.79 7.77
N HIS A 130 -12.85 15.54 8.04
CA HIS A 130 -11.90 14.53 8.50
C HIS A 130 -11.63 13.50 7.41
N LEU A 131 -10.37 13.09 7.30
CA LEU A 131 -9.96 11.94 6.51
C LEU A 131 -9.61 10.78 7.42
N HIS A 132 -10.17 9.62 7.13
CA HIS A 132 -9.91 8.38 7.84
C HIS A 132 -9.45 7.29 6.87
N GLN A 133 -8.64 6.35 7.37
CA GLN A 133 -8.29 5.12 6.69
C GLN A 133 -8.93 3.92 7.39
N LEU A 134 -9.64 3.11 6.62
CA LEU A 134 -10.15 1.80 7.02
C LEU A 134 -9.05 0.76 6.86
N ILE A 135 -8.65 0.14 7.96
CA ILE A 135 -7.80 -1.04 7.92
C ILE A 135 -8.70 -2.27 7.86
N PRO A 136 -8.61 -3.09 6.79
CA PRO A 136 -9.38 -4.30 6.69
C PRO A 136 -9.04 -5.23 7.86
N PRO A 137 -10.04 -5.95 8.41
CA PRO A 137 -9.79 -6.86 9.50
C PRO A 137 -8.78 -7.93 9.10
N SER A 138 -7.73 -8.13 9.90
CA SER A 138 -6.86 -9.28 9.73
C SER A 138 -7.60 -10.56 10.15
N PRO A 139 -7.45 -11.68 9.41
CA PRO A 139 -8.05 -12.94 9.83
C PRO A 139 -7.50 -13.32 11.20
N ALA A 140 -8.39 -13.62 12.14
CA ALA A 140 -7.97 -13.99 13.48
C ALA A 140 -7.14 -15.29 13.42
N PRO A 141 -5.99 -15.35 14.10
CA PRO A 141 -5.19 -16.57 14.12
C PRO A 141 -5.99 -17.71 14.76
N ARG A 142 -5.72 -18.97 14.37
CA ARG A 142 -6.46 -20.14 14.91
C ARG A 142 -6.44 -20.19 16.45
N SER A 143 -5.37 -19.72 17.07
CA SER A 143 -5.22 -19.60 18.52
C SER A 143 -6.26 -18.67 19.17
N ALA A 144 -6.79 -17.68 18.45
CA ALA A 144 -7.82 -16.75 18.94
C ALA A 144 -9.20 -17.40 19.10
N TYR A 145 -9.41 -18.60 18.53
CA TYR A 145 -10.63 -19.41 18.64
C TYR A 145 -10.52 -20.54 19.68
N SER A 146 -9.55 -20.49 20.60
CA SER A 146 -9.41 -21.50 21.66
C SER A 146 -10.62 -21.54 22.59
N LYS A 147 -11.10 -22.75 22.92
CA LYS A 147 -12.19 -23.00 23.88
C LYS A 147 -11.90 -22.47 25.29
N HIS A 148 -10.62 -22.22 25.59
CA HIS A 148 -10.16 -21.73 26.89
C HIS A 148 -10.03 -20.20 26.96
N LEU A 149 -10.24 -19.49 25.84
CA LEU A 149 -10.24 -18.04 25.82
C LEU A 149 -11.65 -17.49 26.07
N PRO A 150 -11.76 -16.32 26.74
CA PRO A 150 -13.04 -15.68 26.94
C PRO A 150 -13.75 -15.36 25.62
N ILE A 151 -15.07 -15.46 25.61
CA ILE A 151 -15.92 -15.17 24.44
C ILE A 151 -15.65 -13.73 23.98
N GLY A 152 -15.06 -13.57 22.78
CA GLY A 152 -14.81 -12.26 22.18
C GLY A 152 -13.39 -12.02 21.65
N THR A 153 -12.42 -12.90 21.95
CA THR A 153 -11.00 -12.72 21.56
C THR A 153 -10.70 -12.93 20.07
N GLY A 154 -11.63 -13.49 19.30
CA GLY A 154 -11.42 -13.84 17.88
C GLY A 154 -12.24 -13.03 16.88
N ARG A 155 -12.90 -11.92 17.29
CA ARG A 155 -13.65 -11.09 16.35
C ARG A 155 -12.68 -10.21 15.56
N PRO A 156 -12.63 -10.32 14.22
CA PRO A 156 -11.85 -9.40 13.42
C PRO A 156 -12.40 -7.98 13.62
N THR A 157 -11.56 -7.05 14.07
CA THR A 157 -11.95 -5.66 14.28
C THR A 157 -11.42 -4.81 13.13
N THR A 158 -12.33 -4.27 12.33
CA THR A 158 -11.99 -3.18 11.41
C THR A 158 -11.49 -2.01 12.25
N ARG A 159 -10.30 -1.50 11.93
CA ARG A 159 -9.75 -0.32 12.61
C ARG A 159 -9.94 0.89 11.70
N ILE A 160 -10.32 2.01 12.29
CA ILE A 160 -10.43 3.29 11.59
C ILE A 160 -9.31 4.17 12.14
N ILE A 161 -8.35 4.49 11.30
CA ILE A 161 -7.26 5.43 11.62
C ILE A 161 -7.69 6.81 11.15
N HIS A 162 -7.54 7.81 12.00
CA HIS A 162 -7.67 9.21 11.60
C HIS A 162 -6.36 9.69 10.99
N LEU A 163 -6.39 10.19 9.76
CA LEU A 163 -5.21 10.66 9.03
C LEU A 163 -5.00 12.16 9.20
N ALA A 164 -6.04 12.96 8.97
CA ALA A 164 -5.97 14.41 9.06
C ALA A 164 -7.35 15.06 9.22
N SER A 165 -7.37 16.31 9.65
CA SER A 165 -8.57 17.15 9.74
C SER A 165 -8.32 18.50 9.08
N SER A 166 -9.35 19.05 8.45
CA SER A 166 -9.36 20.44 8.02
C SER A 166 -9.37 21.39 9.22
N SER A 167 -9.09 22.66 8.98
CA SER A 167 -9.26 23.69 10.02
C SER A 167 -10.74 23.79 10.45
N SER A 168 -10.96 24.00 11.75
CA SER A 168 -12.28 24.24 12.34
C SER A 168 -12.87 25.61 12.01
N SER A 169 -12.11 26.50 11.34
CA SER A 169 -12.55 27.84 10.93
C SER A 169 -13.03 27.93 9.48
N SER A 170 -13.10 26.81 8.76
CA SER A 170 -13.48 26.82 7.33
C SER A 170 -15.00 26.95 7.14
N TYR A 171 -15.47 28.05 6.55
CA TYR A 171 -16.91 28.25 6.25
C TYR A 171 -17.33 27.84 4.83
N THR A 172 -16.36 27.43 4.00
CA THR A 172 -16.57 27.01 2.61
C THR A 172 -16.00 25.61 2.38
N ALA A 173 -16.63 24.84 1.49
CA ALA A 173 -16.12 23.52 1.11
C ALA A 173 -14.70 23.59 0.53
N HIS A 174 -14.42 24.62 -0.26
CA HIS A 174 -13.08 24.88 -0.79
C HIS A 174 -12.04 25.08 0.33
N GLY A 175 -12.33 25.93 1.31
CA GLY A 175 -11.44 26.16 2.46
C GLY A 175 -11.21 24.90 3.30
N ALA A 176 -12.25 24.10 3.52
CA ALA A 176 -12.12 22.85 4.26
C ALA A 176 -11.22 21.83 3.51
N ARG A 177 -11.38 21.69 2.19
CA ARG A 177 -10.52 20.81 1.38
C ARG A 177 -9.07 21.30 1.35
N ARG A 178 -8.85 22.61 1.15
CA ARG A 178 -7.52 23.21 1.11
C ARG A 178 -6.79 23.04 2.46
N THR A 179 -7.46 23.31 3.57
CA THR A 179 -6.86 23.16 4.91
C THR A 179 -6.66 21.68 5.29
N LEU A 180 -7.50 20.76 4.82
CA LEU A 180 -7.23 19.33 4.95
C LEU A 180 -5.98 18.92 4.15
N ALA A 181 -5.84 19.40 2.91
CA ALA A 181 -4.65 19.14 2.11
C ALA A 181 -3.39 19.71 2.78
N SER A 182 -3.46 20.91 3.35
CA SER A 182 -2.40 21.50 4.17
C SER A 182 -2.02 20.60 5.35
N ALA A 183 -3.01 20.09 6.09
CA ALA A 183 -2.77 19.20 7.22
C ALA A 183 -2.10 17.87 6.80
N LEU A 184 -2.39 17.36 5.59
CA LEU A 184 -1.73 16.18 5.03
C LEU A 184 -0.30 16.49 4.56
N LEU A 185 -0.06 17.70 4.06
CA LEU A 185 1.27 18.16 3.63
C LEU A 185 2.20 18.49 4.81
N ALA A 186 1.66 18.63 6.02
CA ALA A 186 2.45 18.93 7.21
C ALA A 186 3.48 17.84 7.59
N ASN A 187 3.34 16.62 7.06
CA ASN A 187 4.38 15.59 7.15
C ASN A 187 5.37 15.75 5.98
N GLU A 188 6.29 16.70 6.10
CA GLU A 188 7.28 17.04 5.06
C GLU A 188 8.11 15.85 4.60
N GLU A 189 8.51 14.96 5.52
CA GLU A 189 9.30 13.76 5.22
C GLU A 189 8.53 12.82 4.30
N PHE A 190 7.26 12.53 4.63
CA PHE A 190 6.41 11.68 3.80
C PHE A 190 6.12 12.29 2.42
N VAL A 191 5.86 13.60 2.37
CA VAL A 191 5.60 14.29 1.10
C VAL A 191 6.86 14.29 0.21
N THR A 192 8.02 14.56 0.80
CA THR A 192 9.32 14.51 0.10
C THR A 192 9.58 13.11 -0.45
N TYR A 193 9.36 12.08 0.36
CA TYR A 193 9.45 10.68 -0.07
C TYR A 193 8.55 10.39 -1.27
N MET A 194 7.28 10.83 -1.24
CA MET A 194 6.34 10.62 -2.35
C MET A 194 6.75 11.39 -3.62
N PHE A 195 7.22 12.62 -3.46
CA PHE A 195 7.75 13.42 -4.57
C PHE A 195 8.96 12.75 -5.23
N ASP A 196 9.94 12.33 -4.44
CA ASP A 196 11.13 11.63 -4.93
C ASP A 196 10.76 10.30 -5.60
N ARG A 197 9.83 9.55 -5.01
CA ARG A 197 9.30 8.32 -5.58
C ARG A 197 8.73 8.55 -6.98
N TYR A 198 7.93 9.59 -7.18
CA TYR A 198 7.38 9.90 -8.51
C TYR A 198 8.43 10.36 -9.51
N ASN A 199 9.45 11.11 -9.08
CA ASN A 199 10.57 11.48 -9.94
C ASN A 199 11.39 10.26 -10.40
N VAL A 200 11.63 9.32 -9.49
CA VAL A 200 12.30 8.04 -9.81
C VAL A 200 11.45 7.24 -10.78
N LEU A 201 10.15 7.08 -10.51
CA LEU A 201 9.23 6.37 -11.41
C LEU A 201 9.19 6.99 -12.81
N ASN A 202 8.98 8.30 -12.92
CA ASN A 202 9.03 9.02 -14.20
C ASN A 202 10.33 8.69 -14.96
N THR A 203 11.47 8.81 -14.28
CA THR A 203 12.77 8.59 -14.94
C THR A 203 13.02 7.15 -15.34
N LEU A 204 12.58 6.18 -14.52
CA LEU A 204 12.65 4.76 -14.85
C LEU A 204 11.81 4.45 -16.10
N TYR A 205 10.54 4.87 -16.11
CA TYR A 205 9.66 4.59 -17.24
C TYR A 205 10.11 5.33 -18.53
N ALA A 206 10.73 6.51 -18.41
CA ALA A 206 11.33 7.22 -19.55
C ALA A 206 12.64 6.59 -20.07
N SER A 207 13.24 5.65 -19.33
CA SER A 207 14.56 5.11 -19.65
C SER A 207 14.55 4.10 -20.81
N SER A 208 15.72 3.97 -21.44
CA SER A 208 15.92 2.95 -22.47
C SER A 208 15.86 1.54 -21.87
N THR A 209 15.45 0.54 -22.66
CA THR A 209 15.42 -0.87 -22.20
C THR A 209 16.79 -1.33 -21.68
N LYS A 210 17.89 -0.91 -22.34
CA LYS A 210 19.25 -1.25 -21.90
C LYS A 210 19.58 -0.69 -20.52
N THR A 211 19.13 0.54 -20.25
CA THR A 211 19.28 1.19 -18.94
C THR A 211 18.47 0.46 -17.89
N LEU A 212 17.22 0.11 -18.19
CA LEU A 212 16.37 -0.65 -17.29
C LEU A 212 16.93 -2.05 -16.98
N GLU A 213 17.48 -2.76 -17.97
CA GLU A 213 18.15 -4.05 -17.76
C GLU A 213 19.42 -3.94 -16.91
N ALA A 214 20.16 -2.82 -17.04
CA ALA A 214 21.32 -2.55 -16.20
C ALA A 214 20.89 -2.24 -14.75
N LEU A 215 19.88 -1.40 -14.56
CA LEU A 215 19.31 -1.08 -13.26
C LEU A 215 18.72 -2.30 -12.57
N TYR A 216 17.95 -3.13 -13.28
CA TYR A 216 17.39 -4.37 -12.75
C TYR A 216 18.47 -5.28 -12.19
N ARG A 217 19.55 -5.52 -12.95
CA ARG A 217 20.69 -6.32 -12.47
C ARG A 217 21.36 -5.68 -11.25
N GLY A 218 21.55 -4.36 -11.27
CA GLY A 218 22.11 -3.62 -10.13
C GLY A 218 21.26 -3.77 -8.87
N MET A 219 19.94 -3.62 -8.98
CA MET A 219 19.01 -3.78 -7.86
C MET A 219 18.99 -5.21 -7.30
N ILE A 220 19.05 -6.23 -8.17
CA ILE A 220 19.17 -7.63 -7.75
C ILE A 220 20.46 -7.86 -6.96
N GLU A 221 21.59 -7.31 -7.42
CA GLU A 221 22.86 -7.41 -6.68
C GLU A 221 22.79 -6.66 -5.34
N MET A 222 22.11 -5.51 -5.27
CA MET A 222 21.90 -4.76 -4.03
C MET A 222 21.15 -5.59 -2.97
N LEU A 223 20.21 -6.45 -3.37
CA LEU A 223 19.54 -7.36 -2.44
C LEU A 223 20.51 -8.34 -1.74
N GLY A 224 21.69 -8.60 -2.31
CA GLY A 224 22.74 -9.44 -1.72
C GLY A 224 23.73 -8.71 -0.80
N VAL A 225 23.70 -7.38 -0.75
CA VAL A 225 24.68 -6.55 -0.03
C VAL A 225 24.54 -6.68 1.49
N SER A 226 25.64 -6.72 2.24
CA SER A 226 25.55 -6.78 3.71
C SER A 226 25.02 -5.45 4.30
N GLU A 227 24.31 -5.49 5.43
CA GLU A 227 23.82 -4.27 6.12
C GLU A 227 24.91 -3.25 6.42
N ARG A 228 26.13 -3.73 6.71
CA ARG A 228 27.29 -2.85 6.92
C ARG A 228 27.66 -2.12 5.63
N GLU A 229 27.82 -2.86 4.54
CA GLU A 229 28.15 -2.27 3.23
C GLU A 229 27.03 -1.33 2.75
N TRP A 230 25.77 -1.68 2.98
CA TRP A 230 24.62 -0.82 2.67
C TRP A 230 24.76 0.56 3.30
N ARG A 231 25.00 0.59 4.63
CA ARG A 231 25.18 1.85 5.37
C ARG A 231 26.42 2.60 4.92
N GLU A 232 27.55 1.92 4.73
CA GLU A 232 28.80 2.52 4.27
C GLU A 232 28.63 3.16 2.87
N ARG A 233 27.93 2.49 1.94
CA ARG A 233 27.61 3.04 0.62
C ARG A 233 26.68 4.25 0.73
N PHE A 234 25.65 4.17 1.57
CA PHE A 234 24.75 5.30 1.77
C PHE A 234 25.49 6.52 2.32
N GLU A 235 26.33 6.35 3.34
CA GLU A 235 27.15 7.42 3.91
C GLU A 235 28.13 8.03 2.91
N GLN A 236 28.67 7.24 1.98
CA GLN A 236 29.59 7.72 0.94
C GLN A 236 28.89 8.52 -0.15
N LEU A 237 27.65 8.17 -0.49
CA LEU A 237 26.92 8.75 -1.61
C LEU A 237 25.96 9.88 -1.19
N CYS A 238 25.43 9.80 0.03
CA CYS A 238 24.49 10.79 0.57
C CYS A 238 25.17 12.16 0.71
N GLY A 239 24.58 13.19 0.11
CA GLY A 239 25.13 14.54 0.05
C GLY A 239 26.22 14.75 -1.02
N VAL A 240 26.65 13.70 -1.72
CA VAL A 240 27.57 13.78 -2.87
C VAL A 240 26.80 13.63 -4.18
N VAL A 241 25.82 12.73 -4.22
CA VAL A 241 24.95 12.53 -5.38
C VAL A 241 23.83 13.57 -5.36
N ASP A 242 23.78 14.38 -6.41
CA ASP A 242 22.77 15.42 -6.62
C ASP A 242 21.93 15.15 -7.89
N GLY A 243 21.06 16.11 -8.25
CA GLY A 243 20.19 16.00 -9.41
C GLY A 243 20.93 15.94 -10.76
N GLU A 244 22.18 16.38 -10.82
CA GLU A 244 23.01 16.41 -12.04
C GLU A 244 23.74 15.08 -12.27
N CYS A 245 23.79 14.22 -11.25
CA CYS A 245 24.41 12.91 -11.34
C CYS A 245 23.65 11.94 -12.26
N GLY A 246 24.39 10.94 -12.76
CA GLY A 246 23.83 9.85 -13.58
C GLY A 246 22.66 9.16 -12.87
N LEU A 247 21.68 8.71 -13.67
CA LEU A 247 20.47 8.07 -13.16
C LEU A 247 20.77 6.92 -12.20
N GLU A 248 21.75 6.09 -12.55
CA GLU A 248 22.13 4.92 -11.78
C GLU A 248 22.57 5.30 -10.37
N ALA A 249 23.36 6.37 -10.22
CA ALA A 249 23.80 6.86 -8.91
C ALA A 249 22.64 7.44 -8.11
N ARG A 250 21.75 8.22 -8.76
CA ARG A 250 20.58 8.81 -8.10
C ARG A 250 19.60 7.74 -7.60
N VAL A 251 19.33 6.72 -8.43
CA VAL A 251 18.51 5.56 -8.06
C VAL A 251 19.17 4.78 -6.93
N GLU A 252 20.49 4.56 -6.98
CA GLU A 252 21.21 3.88 -5.89
C GLU A 252 21.06 4.61 -4.56
N VAL A 253 21.30 5.94 -4.50
CA VAL A 253 21.14 6.71 -3.26
C VAL A 253 19.71 6.68 -2.74
N TYR A 254 18.73 6.81 -3.65
CA TYR A 254 17.32 6.73 -3.29
C TYR A 254 16.99 5.36 -2.66
N LEU A 255 17.37 4.26 -3.32
CA LEU A 255 17.13 2.90 -2.83
C LEU A 255 17.82 2.64 -1.49
N LEU A 256 19.07 3.10 -1.34
CA LEU A 256 19.81 2.98 -0.09
C LEU A 256 19.11 3.73 1.07
N GLY A 257 18.49 4.87 0.78
CA GLY A 257 17.78 5.70 1.75
C GLY A 257 16.42 5.14 2.16
N VAL A 258 15.63 4.62 1.21
CA VAL A 258 14.31 4.01 1.52
C VAL A 258 14.45 2.67 2.25
N GLY A 259 15.57 1.98 2.03
CA GLY A 259 15.91 0.77 2.75
C GLY A 259 15.63 -0.52 1.98
N ARG A 260 16.06 -1.63 2.57
CA ARG A 260 16.15 -2.92 1.89
C ARG A 260 14.80 -3.54 1.53
N GLU A 261 13.83 -3.43 2.43
CA GLU A 261 12.49 -3.99 2.22
C GLU A 261 11.82 -3.37 0.98
N ASP A 262 12.04 -2.08 0.75
CA ASP A 262 11.51 -1.38 -0.41
C ASP A 262 12.22 -1.76 -1.71
N VAL A 263 13.48 -2.21 -1.67
CA VAL A 263 14.22 -2.56 -2.89
C VAL A 263 13.60 -3.75 -3.62
N GLU A 264 13.01 -4.70 -2.90
CA GLU A 264 12.26 -5.80 -3.53
C GLU A 264 11.06 -5.28 -4.33
N GLU A 265 10.35 -4.28 -3.80
CA GLU A 265 9.27 -3.60 -4.51
C GLU A 265 9.79 -2.94 -5.78
N TRP A 266 10.91 -2.22 -5.70
CA TRP A 266 11.53 -1.53 -6.84
C TRP A 266 12.04 -2.47 -7.92
N VAL A 267 12.59 -3.63 -7.54
CA VAL A 267 12.93 -4.70 -8.49
C VAL A 267 11.68 -5.11 -9.29
N GLY A 268 10.56 -5.33 -8.60
CA GLY A 268 9.28 -5.66 -9.25
C GLY A 268 8.75 -4.54 -10.16
N ILE A 269 8.93 -3.27 -9.78
CA ILE A 269 8.57 -2.11 -10.60
C ILE A 269 9.41 -2.06 -11.89
N VAL A 270 10.73 -2.27 -11.79
CA VAL A 270 11.61 -2.27 -12.97
C VAL A 270 11.32 -3.48 -13.86
N GLU A 271 11.05 -4.65 -13.28
CA GLU A 271 10.63 -5.83 -14.02
C GLU A 271 9.32 -5.58 -14.77
N MET A 272 8.33 -4.95 -14.13
CA MET A 272 7.08 -4.54 -14.76
C MET A 272 7.34 -3.59 -15.93
N ALA A 273 8.18 -2.56 -15.75
CA ALA A 273 8.52 -1.63 -16.80
C ALA A 273 9.23 -2.30 -17.99
N LEU A 274 10.11 -3.29 -17.72
CA LEU A 274 10.74 -4.11 -18.77
C LEU A 274 9.72 -4.98 -19.52
N GLY A 275 8.66 -5.42 -18.85
CA GLY A 275 7.57 -6.21 -19.43
C GLY A 275 6.59 -5.43 -20.31
N LEU A 276 6.55 -4.09 -20.20
CA LEU A 276 5.71 -3.25 -21.07
C LEU A 276 6.25 -3.25 -22.51
N GLU A 277 5.34 -3.47 -23.47
CA GLU A 277 5.69 -3.67 -24.88
C GLU A 277 5.97 -2.32 -25.56
N GLY A 278 7.23 -1.88 -25.46
CA GLY A 278 7.75 -0.76 -26.22
C GLY A 278 7.86 0.55 -25.43
N SER A 279 8.56 1.51 -26.04
CA SER A 279 8.84 2.80 -25.41
C SER A 279 7.62 3.71 -25.30
N GLU A 280 6.59 3.49 -26.11
CA GLU A 280 5.39 4.33 -26.13
C GLU A 280 4.52 4.10 -24.88
N GLU A 281 4.22 2.85 -24.56
CA GLU A 281 3.45 2.50 -23.36
C GLU A 281 4.16 2.96 -22.08
N ARG A 282 5.48 2.71 -22.00
CA ARG A 282 6.27 3.24 -20.89
C ARG A 282 6.26 4.77 -20.83
N GLY A 283 6.31 5.44 -21.98
CA GLY A 283 6.23 6.89 -22.07
C GLY A 283 4.94 7.44 -21.44
N CYS A 284 3.79 6.80 -21.68
CA CYS A 284 2.53 7.19 -21.05
C CYS A 284 2.59 7.10 -19.51
N TRP A 285 3.19 6.04 -18.97
CA TRP A 285 3.38 5.91 -17.51
C TRP A 285 4.35 6.95 -16.96
N ALA A 286 5.45 7.23 -17.68
CA ALA A 286 6.39 8.28 -17.31
C ALA A 286 5.70 9.64 -17.19
N GLU A 287 4.82 9.97 -18.14
CA GLU A 287 4.00 11.19 -18.11
C GLU A 287 3.07 11.24 -16.89
N VAL A 288 2.38 10.14 -16.57
CA VAL A 288 1.50 10.08 -15.38
C VAL A 288 2.27 10.35 -14.09
N TYR A 289 3.48 9.79 -13.93
CA TYR A 289 4.30 10.02 -12.75
C TYR A 289 4.91 11.42 -12.73
N ALA A 290 5.28 11.97 -13.89
CA ALA A 290 5.72 13.37 -14.01
C ALA A 290 4.61 14.34 -13.59
N ASP A 291 3.37 14.09 -14.02
CA ASP A 291 2.20 14.91 -13.67
C ASP A 291 1.90 14.84 -12.17
N ALA A 292 2.05 13.65 -11.56
CA ALA A 292 1.89 13.46 -10.11
C ALA A 292 2.95 14.25 -9.32
N ALA A 293 4.22 14.16 -9.71
CA ALA A 293 5.31 14.93 -9.08
C ALA A 293 5.05 16.44 -9.21
N ALA A 294 4.71 16.91 -10.40
CA ALA A 294 4.41 18.33 -10.65
C ALA A 294 3.16 18.82 -9.90
N PHE A 295 2.17 17.95 -9.67
CA PHE A 295 1.03 18.31 -8.84
C PHE A 295 1.41 18.43 -7.37
N LEU A 296 2.22 17.50 -6.83
CA LEU A 296 2.69 17.58 -5.45
C LEU A 296 3.56 18.83 -5.22
N GLU A 297 4.47 19.15 -6.15
CA GLU A 297 5.29 20.37 -6.09
C GLU A 297 4.42 21.62 -6.00
N ARG A 298 3.40 21.73 -6.86
CA ARG A 298 2.44 22.84 -6.81
C ARG A 298 1.63 22.87 -5.52
N ALA A 299 1.24 21.70 -5.01
CA ALA A 299 0.49 21.61 -3.76
C ALA A 299 1.33 22.10 -2.58
N MET A 300 2.63 21.78 -2.54
CA MET A 300 3.56 22.32 -1.55
C MET A 300 3.70 23.86 -1.68
N GLY A 301 3.90 24.37 -2.90
CA GLY A 301 4.00 25.81 -3.15
C GLY A 301 2.74 26.60 -2.74
N ASP A 302 1.53 26.07 -3.01
CA ASP A 302 0.26 26.70 -2.59
C ASP A 302 0.10 26.81 -1.06
N MET A 303 0.83 25.99 -0.29
CA MET A 303 0.79 26.00 1.18
C MET A 303 1.86 26.91 1.79
N GLU A 304 3.03 27.05 1.17
CA GLU A 304 4.02 28.05 1.60
C GLU A 304 3.42 29.45 1.56
N ASP A 305 2.62 29.74 0.52
CA ASP A 305 1.87 30.98 0.38
C ASP A 305 0.85 31.23 1.51
N LEU A 306 0.36 30.20 2.22
CA LEU A 306 -0.53 30.35 3.37
C LEU A 306 0.24 30.67 4.66
N SER A 307 1.41 30.06 4.85
CA SER A 307 2.24 30.26 6.04
C SER A 307 2.71 31.72 6.22
N GLY A 308 2.74 32.48 5.13
CA GLY A 308 3.02 33.93 5.14
C GLY A 308 1.91 34.79 5.77
N TRP A 309 0.69 34.27 5.99
CA TRP A 309 -0.46 35.05 6.44
C TRP A 309 -0.97 34.70 7.86
N GLU A 310 -0.58 33.56 8.44
CA GLU A 310 -1.12 33.05 9.73
C GLU A 310 -0.09 32.97 10.87
N TRP A 311 0.64 34.05 11.16
CA TRP A 311 1.37 34.21 12.44
C TRP A 311 0.79 35.33 13.31
N CYS A 312 -0.53 35.44 13.37
CA CYS A 312 -1.22 36.20 14.41
C CYS A 312 -2.34 35.31 14.98
N GLU A 313 -2.21 34.95 16.26
CA GLU A 313 -3.18 34.22 17.12
C GLU A 313 -3.22 32.69 16.91
N GLU A 314 -3.32 31.82 17.91
CA GLU A 314 -3.16 31.80 19.37
C GLU A 314 -3.30 30.30 19.76
N GLY A 315 -2.57 29.81 20.76
CA GLY A 315 -2.97 28.60 21.49
C GLY A 315 -2.19 27.31 21.17
N SER A 316 -1.06 27.16 21.84
CA SER A 316 -0.32 25.91 22.00
C SER A 316 -1.23 24.76 22.49
N GLY A 317 -1.24 23.64 21.77
CA GLY A 317 -1.93 22.41 22.17
C GLY A 317 -1.33 21.19 21.49
N SER A 318 -0.01 21.01 21.62
CA SER A 318 0.69 19.81 21.15
C SER A 318 0.28 18.60 21.99
N VAL A 319 -0.46 17.67 21.40
CA VAL A 319 -0.62 16.30 21.91
C VAL A 319 -0.08 15.36 20.84
N TYR A 320 1.21 15.08 20.91
CA TYR A 320 1.79 13.91 20.25
C TYR A 320 1.31 12.67 21.02
N ASN A 321 0.33 11.95 20.46
CA ASN A 321 0.11 10.55 20.85
C ASN A 321 1.07 9.69 20.04
N VAL A 322 2.16 9.30 20.70
CA VAL A 322 2.98 8.15 20.32
C VAL A 322 2.10 6.92 20.43
N VAL A 323 1.77 6.29 19.30
CA VAL A 323 1.24 4.93 19.30
C VAL A 323 2.41 4.00 19.61
N GLN A 324 2.39 3.41 20.82
CA GLN A 324 3.10 2.18 21.14
C GLN A 324 2.25 0.97 20.76
#